data_AF-A0A2N5AAH7-F1
#
_entry.id   AF-A0A2N5AAH7-F1
#
_cell.length_a   1.000
_cell.length_b   1.000
_cell.length_c   1.000
_cell.angle_alpha   90.00
_cell.angle_beta   90.00
_cell.angle_gamma   90.00
#
_symmetry.space_group_name_H-M   'P 1'
#
loop_
_entity.id
_entity.type
_entity.pdbx_description
1 polymer ?
#
loop_
_entity_poly.entity_id
_entity_poly.type
_entity_poly.pdbx_seq_one_letter_code
_entity_poly.pdbx_strand_id
1 'polypeptide(L)'
;WEQLISVVSAALVLSYAIAPVTAAGLRRNAPDLPRPFRVRAFGIIGPVSFMISALIVYWSGWNTLSWLLGLQIVMFVVYVMCKGKVPEHTVSLAQQVKSSLWLIVFYALIILFSWLGSFGGLNVIGHPWDTVLVAAMSLGIYYWGARSCLPQANFSGDEEE
;
A
#
# COMPACT_ATOMS: atom_id res chain seq x y z
N TRP A 1 2.32 3.54 -26.58
CA TRP A 1 2.30 4.80 -25.82
C TRP A 1 1.20 4.78 -24.76
N GLU A 2 -0.07 4.53 -25.15
CA GLU A 2 -1.22 4.37 -24.23
C GLU A 2 -0.99 3.41 -23.04
N GLN A 3 -0.47 2.20 -23.32
CA GLN A 3 -0.23 1.22 -22.27
C GLN A 3 0.79 1.69 -21.22
N LEU A 4 1.81 2.44 -21.65
CA LEU A 4 2.87 2.95 -20.77
C LEU A 4 2.31 4.03 -19.83
N ILE A 5 1.42 4.89 -20.33
CA ILE A 5 0.76 5.94 -19.53
C ILE A 5 -0.18 5.33 -18.49
N SER A 6 -0.96 4.31 -18.88
CA SER A 6 -1.84 3.60 -17.93
C SER A 6 -1.04 3.03 -16.77
N VAL A 7 0.07 2.35 -17.09
CA VAL A 7 0.97 1.76 -16.09
C VAL A 7 1.58 2.81 -15.16
N VAL A 8 2.13 3.89 -15.69
CA VAL A 8 2.75 4.95 -14.89
C VAL A 8 1.71 5.61 -13.98
N SER A 9 0.50 5.87 -14.50
CA SER A 9 -0.59 6.46 -13.72
C SER A 9 -1.02 5.54 -12.58
N ALA A 10 -1.20 4.25 -12.84
CA ALA A 10 -1.53 3.25 -11.81
C ALA A 10 -0.43 3.18 -10.74
N ALA A 11 0.85 3.20 -11.14
CA ALA A 11 1.98 3.20 -10.21
C ALA A 11 2.02 4.44 -9.32
N LEU A 12 1.76 5.62 -9.88
CA LEU A 12 1.65 6.86 -9.12
C LEU A 12 0.51 6.81 -8.10
N VAL A 13 -0.66 6.33 -8.52
CA VAL A 13 -1.83 6.20 -7.63
C VAL A 13 -1.56 5.20 -6.51
N LEU A 14 -0.90 4.08 -6.81
CA LEU A 14 -0.50 3.08 -5.83
C LEU A 14 0.48 3.67 -4.80
N SER A 15 1.44 4.48 -5.25
CA SER A 15 2.36 5.23 -4.40
C SER A 15 1.59 6.18 -3.46
N TYR A 16 0.60 6.90 -3.99
CA TYR A 16 -0.28 7.76 -3.19
C TYR A 16 -1.18 6.98 -2.23
N ALA A 17 -1.57 5.75 -2.55
CA ALA A 17 -2.33 4.89 -1.63
C ALA A 17 -1.51 4.51 -0.39
N ILE A 18 -0.19 4.32 -0.54
CA ILE A 18 0.66 3.94 0.59
C ILE A 18 0.86 5.11 1.56
N ALA A 19 0.89 6.36 1.08
CA ALA A 19 1.11 7.57 1.86
C ALA A 19 0.17 7.79 3.07
N PRO A 20 -1.17 7.68 2.96
CA PRO A 20 -2.07 7.85 4.11
C PRO A 20 -1.92 6.74 5.15
N VAL A 21 -1.51 5.54 4.74
CA VAL A 21 -1.32 4.39 5.64
C VAL A 21 -0.01 4.52 6.40
N THR A 22 1.07 4.90 5.72
CA THR A 22 2.35 5.19 6.38
C THR A 22 2.25 6.39 7.31
N ALA A 23 1.53 7.44 6.93
CA ALA A 23 1.26 8.59 7.79
C ALA A 23 0.43 8.19 9.03
N ALA A 24 -0.57 7.31 8.90
CA ALA A 24 -1.31 6.77 10.04
C ALA A 24 -0.42 5.94 10.97
N GLY A 25 0.45 5.12 10.40
CA GLY A 25 1.47 4.36 11.10
C GLY A 25 2.45 5.22 11.88
N LEU A 26 3.03 6.23 11.23
CA LEU A 26 3.96 7.16 11.84
C LEU A 26 3.32 7.92 13.00
N ARG A 27 2.05 8.32 12.86
CA ARG A 27 1.32 8.98 13.94
C ARG A 27 1.18 8.12 15.19
N ARG A 28 1.15 6.78 15.03
CA ARG A 28 1.05 5.79 16.09
C ARG A 28 2.41 5.37 16.65
N ASN A 29 3.42 5.30 15.78
CA ASN A 29 4.78 4.86 16.11
C ASN A 29 5.63 5.96 16.78
N ALA A 30 5.37 7.22 16.46
CA ALA A 30 6.08 8.38 17.02
C ALA A 30 5.07 9.47 17.44
N PRO A 31 4.38 9.29 18.59
CA PRO A 31 3.43 10.26 19.11
C PRO A 31 4.09 11.59 19.52
N ASP A 32 5.34 11.53 20.00
CA ASP A 32 6.04 12.64 20.66
C ASP A 32 6.77 13.61 19.71
N LEU A 33 6.81 13.33 18.40
CA LEU A 33 7.43 14.23 17.43
C LEU A 33 6.69 15.59 17.38
N PRO A 34 7.41 16.73 17.33
CA PRO A 34 6.79 18.03 17.14
C PRO A 34 6.12 18.09 15.76
N ARG A 35 4.80 18.26 15.73
CA ARG A 35 3.99 18.29 14.49
C ARG A 35 3.63 19.72 14.13
N PRO A 36 4.41 20.42 13.28
CA PRO A 36 4.10 21.78 12.83
C PRO A 36 2.81 21.85 11.99
N PHE A 37 2.41 20.73 11.36
CA PHE A 37 1.19 20.63 10.58
C PHE A 37 0.24 19.55 11.13
N ARG A 38 -0.92 19.97 11.65
CA ARG A 38 -1.98 19.05 12.12
C ARG A 38 -3.15 19.07 11.13
N VAL A 39 -3.24 18.03 10.32
CA VAL A 39 -4.42 17.81 9.47
C VAL A 39 -5.64 17.56 10.37
N ARG A 40 -6.62 18.47 10.34
CA ARG A 40 -7.95 18.29 10.95
C ARG A 40 -8.61 17.06 10.30
N ALA A 41 -9.19 16.17 11.10
CA ALA A 41 -9.91 14.98 10.64
C ALA A 41 -9.08 13.92 9.86
N PHE A 42 -7.80 13.74 10.19
CA PHE A 42 -6.96 12.69 9.59
C PHE A 42 -7.57 11.27 9.72
N GLY A 43 -8.37 11.01 10.76
CA GLY A 43 -9.07 9.74 10.93
C GLY A 43 -10.12 9.41 9.86
N ILE A 44 -10.54 10.39 9.05
CA ILE A 44 -11.48 10.22 7.93
C ILE A 44 -10.75 10.43 6.59
N ILE A 45 -9.89 11.46 6.51
CA ILE A 45 -9.16 11.78 5.27
C ILE A 45 -8.20 10.64 4.88
N GLY A 46 -7.55 10.02 5.87
CA GLY A 46 -6.69 8.85 5.67
C GLY A 46 -7.42 7.69 4.98
N PRO A 47 -8.47 7.11 5.56
CA PRO A 47 -9.19 6.00 4.94
C PRO A 47 -9.85 6.38 3.61
N VAL A 48 -10.42 7.59 3.49
CA VAL A 48 -11.07 8.03 2.24
C VAL A 48 -10.06 8.18 1.10
N SER A 49 -8.88 8.75 1.36
CA SER A 49 -7.83 8.85 0.33
C SER A 49 -7.35 7.47 -0.13
N PHE A 50 -7.17 6.53 0.79
CA PHE A 50 -6.81 5.15 0.45
C PHE A 50 -7.89 4.47 -0.40
N MET A 51 -9.15 4.65 -0.03
CA MET A 51 -10.30 4.11 -0.76
C MET A 51 -10.38 4.64 -2.19
N ILE A 52 -10.21 5.95 -2.38
CA ILE A 52 -10.20 6.57 -3.71
C ILE A 52 -9.04 6.05 -4.55
N SER A 53 -7.83 5.95 -3.98
CA SER A 53 -6.69 5.38 -4.68
C SER A 53 -6.92 3.92 -5.07
N ALA A 54 -7.49 3.09 -4.19
CA ALA A 54 -7.80 1.70 -4.49
C ALA A 54 -8.84 1.57 -5.62
N LEU A 55 -9.84 2.45 -5.66
CA LEU A 55 -10.84 2.51 -6.73
C LEU A 55 -10.23 2.91 -8.08
N ILE A 56 -9.35 3.91 -8.10
CA ILE A 56 -8.66 4.33 -9.33
C ILE A 56 -7.75 3.22 -9.84
N VAL A 57 -7.04 2.51 -8.94
CA VAL A 57 -6.24 1.34 -9.32
C VAL A 57 -7.14 0.23 -9.87
N TYR A 58 -8.28 -0.05 -9.25
CA TYR A 58 -9.24 -1.03 -9.76
C TYR A 58 -9.73 -0.68 -11.18
N TRP A 59 -10.02 0.58 -11.47
CA TRP A 59 -10.39 1.03 -12.82
C TRP A 59 -9.27 0.92 -13.85
N SER A 60 -8.00 0.84 -13.42
CA SER A 60 -6.86 0.63 -14.32
C SER A 60 -6.86 -0.74 -15.00
N GLY A 61 -7.62 -1.70 -14.47
CA GLY A 61 -7.85 -3.01 -15.07
C GLY A 61 -6.70 -4.01 -14.93
N TRP A 62 -7.03 -5.27 -15.25
CA TRP A 62 -6.18 -6.44 -14.99
C TRP A 62 -4.81 -6.40 -15.67
N ASN A 63 -4.76 -6.01 -16.94
CA ASN A 63 -3.52 -6.03 -17.71
C ASN A 63 -2.46 -5.07 -17.12
N THR A 64 -2.89 -3.88 -16.70
CA THR A 64 -2.00 -2.90 -16.08
C THR A 64 -1.53 -3.35 -14.70
N LEU A 65 -2.44 -3.88 -13.87
CA LEU A 65 -2.13 -4.34 -12.52
C LEU A 65 -1.16 -5.52 -12.51
N SER A 66 -1.42 -6.54 -13.32
CA SER A 66 -0.59 -7.74 -13.41
C SER A 66 0.83 -7.41 -13.88
N TRP A 67 0.98 -6.52 -14.87
CA TRP A 67 2.28 -6.06 -15.33
C TRP A 67 3.03 -5.27 -14.25
N LEU A 68 2.35 -4.32 -13.61
CA LEU A 68 2.92 -3.48 -12.56
C LEU A 68 3.37 -4.31 -11.36
N LEU A 69 2.52 -5.24 -10.88
CA LEU A 69 2.86 -6.10 -9.75
C LEU A 69 3.91 -7.15 -10.10
N GLY A 70 3.92 -7.65 -11.33
CA GLY A 70 5.02 -8.47 -11.84
C GLY A 70 6.36 -7.74 -11.75
N LEU A 71 6.40 -6.48 -12.22
CA LEU A 71 7.59 -5.63 -12.09
C LEU A 71 7.97 -5.37 -10.63
N GLN A 72 7.00 -5.13 -9.76
CA GLN A 72 7.22 -4.90 -8.33
C GLN A 72 7.83 -6.13 -7.64
N ILE A 73 7.38 -7.34 -7.99
CA ILE A 73 7.94 -8.60 -7.48
C ILE A 73 9.39 -8.76 -7.95
N VAL A 74 9.68 -8.50 -9.22
CA VAL A 74 11.05 -8.55 -9.75
C VAL A 74 11.97 -7.57 -9.01
N MET A 75 11.53 -6.33 -8.82
CA MET A 75 12.27 -5.33 -8.04
C MET A 75 12.51 -5.79 -6.59
N PHE A 76 11.51 -6.40 -5.95
CA PHE A 76 11.66 -6.94 -4.60
C PHE A 76 12.68 -8.09 -4.52
N VAL A 77 12.69 -9.01 -5.49
CA VAL A 77 13.67 -10.10 -5.56
C VAL A 77 15.08 -9.54 -5.76
N VAL A 78 15.25 -8.57 -6.67
CA VAL A 78 16.53 -7.88 -6.87
C VAL A 78 17.00 -7.21 -5.58
N TYR A 79 16.11 -6.51 -4.87
CA TYR A 79 16.41 -5.90 -3.57
C TYR A 79 16.89 -6.94 -2.55
N VAL A 80 16.21 -8.09 -2.41
CA VAL A 80 16.62 -9.16 -1.48
C VAL A 80 17.98 -9.76 -1.85
N MET A 81 18.25 -9.97 -3.14
CA MET A 81 19.56 -10.47 -3.61
C MET A 81 20.69 -9.46 -3.32
N CYS A 82 20.42 -8.16 -3.46
CA CYS A 82 21.38 -7.11 -3.15
C CYS A 82 21.55 -6.88 -1.64
N LYS A 83 20.49 -7.08 -0.84
CA LYS A 83 20.50 -6.91 0.63
C LYS A 83 21.57 -7.77 1.30
N GLY A 84 21.84 -8.98 0.80
CA GLY A 84 22.89 -9.86 1.32
C GLY A 84 24.31 -9.29 1.23
N LYS A 85 24.54 -8.18 0.51
CA LYS A 85 25.84 -7.51 0.36
C LYS A 85 26.00 -6.25 1.21
N VAL A 86 24.95 -5.80 1.91
CA VAL A 86 24.98 -4.60 2.75
C VAL A 86 24.73 -5.02 4.20
N PRO A 87 25.71 -4.85 5.11
CA PRO A 87 25.51 -5.14 6.52
C PRO A 87 24.64 -4.04 7.15
N GLU A 88 23.32 -4.25 7.19
CA GLU A 88 22.43 -3.35 7.91
C GLU A 88 21.94 -3.96 9.24
N HIS A 89 22.25 -3.24 10.32
CA HIS A 89 21.81 -3.48 11.69
C HIS A 89 20.37 -2.96 11.89
N THR A 90 19.36 -3.50 11.21
CA THR A 90 17.99 -2.97 11.35
C THR A 90 16.91 -4.05 11.26
N VAL A 91 16.16 -4.22 12.38
CA VAL A 91 14.90 -4.98 12.59
C VAL A 91 14.76 -6.37 11.96
N SER A 92 14.37 -7.39 12.76
CA SER A 92 14.23 -8.78 12.30
C SER A 92 13.37 -8.89 11.02
N LEU A 93 13.77 -9.75 10.08
CA LEU A 93 13.03 -9.98 8.84
C LEU A 93 11.56 -10.33 9.12
N ALA A 94 11.28 -11.05 10.22
CA ALA A 94 9.92 -11.37 10.64
C ALA A 94 9.10 -10.11 10.94
N GLN A 95 9.70 -9.08 11.55
CA GLN A 95 9.05 -7.80 11.83
C GLN A 95 8.86 -6.96 10.55
N GLN A 96 9.83 -7.00 9.63
CA GLN A 96 9.71 -6.35 8.31
C GLN A 96 8.57 -6.98 7.50
N VAL A 97 8.49 -8.32 7.47
CA VAL A 97 7.43 -9.08 6.80
C VAL A 97 6.07 -8.85 7.45
N LYS A 98 5.99 -8.82 8.78
CA LYS A 98 4.73 -8.53 9.48
C LYS A 98 4.21 -7.13 9.20
N SER A 99 5.11 -6.15 9.11
CA SER A 99 4.76 -4.76 8.78
C SER A 99 4.37 -4.57 7.31
N SER A 100 4.96 -5.34 6.39
CA SER A 100 4.65 -5.31 4.95
C SER A 100 3.51 -6.25 4.54
N LEU A 101 3.08 -7.17 5.42
CA LEU A 101 2.04 -8.17 5.14
C LEU A 101 0.73 -7.53 4.67
N TRP A 102 0.35 -6.40 5.27
CA TRP A 102 -0.82 -5.63 4.87
C TRP A 102 -0.77 -5.21 3.39
N LEU A 103 0.39 -4.77 2.92
CA LEU A 103 0.61 -4.31 1.56
C LEU A 103 0.59 -5.49 0.58
N ILE A 104 1.16 -6.64 0.98
CA ILE A 104 1.08 -7.90 0.21
C ILE A 104 -0.37 -8.34 0.07
N VAL A 105 -1.16 -8.32 1.16
CA VAL A 105 -2.58 -8.68 1.10
C VAL A 105 -3.37 -7.68 0.27
N PHE A 106 -3.06 -6.39 0.35
CA PHE A 106 -3.67 -5.38 -0.53
C PHE A 106 -3.42 -5.66 -2.00
N TYR A 107 -2.18 -5.98 -2.38
CA TYR A 107 -1.85 -6.35 -3.75
C TYR A 107 -2.51 -7.66 -4.19
N ALA A 108 -2.54 -8.68 -3.33
CA ALA A 108 -3.20 -9.94 -3.62
C ALA A 108 -4.71 -9.76 -3.83
N LEU A 109 -5.35 -8.98 -2.95
CA LEU A 109 -6.77 -8.73 -3.07
C LEU A 109 -7.10 -7.84 -4.26
N ILE A 110 -6.34 -6.79 -4.57
CA ILE A 110 -6.64 -5.92 -5.71
C ILE A 110 -6.44 -6.65 -7.05
N ILE A 111 -5.49 -7.58 -7.12
CA ILE A 111 -5.38 -8.56 -8.22
C ILE A 111 -6.64 -9.42 -8.27
N LEU A 112 -7.03 -10.04 -7.15
CA LEU A 112 -8.17 -10.96 -7.12
C LEU A 112 -9.47 -10.25 -7.53
N PHE A 113 -9.70 -9.04 -7.04
CA PHE A 113 -10.85 -8.22 -7.43
C PHE A 113 -10.76 -7.75 -8.88
N SER A 114 -9.57 -7.40 -9.37
CA SER A 114 -9.40 -7.09 -10.78
C SER A 114 -9.63 -8.30 -11.69
N TRP A 115 -9.41 -9.52 -11.20
CA TRP A 115 -9.70 -10.77 -11.90
C TRP A 115 -11.18 -11.18 -11.84
N LEU A 116 -11.85 -10.89 -10.72
CA LEU A 116 -13.29 -11.19 -10.52
C LEU A 116 -14.23 -10.11 -11.08
N GLY A 117 -13.76 -8.87 -11.20
CA GLY A 117 -14.57 -7.69 -11.53
C GLY A 117 -14.89 -7.51 -13.01
N SER A 118 -15.86 -6.64 -13.31
CA SER A 118 -16.30 -6.33 -14.69
C SER A 118 -15.25 -5.60 -15.53
N PHE A 119 -14.28 -4.91 -14.90
CA PHE A 119 -13.23 -4.15 -15.60
C PHE A 119 -12.03 -5.02 -15.98
N GLY A 120 -12.28 -6.05 -16.80
CA GLY A 120 -11.25 -6.93 -17.39
C GLY A 120 -11.17 -8.35 -16.82
N GLY A 121 -12.11 -8.76 -15.97
CA GLY A 121 -12.23 -10.09 -15.37
C GLY A 121 -13.47 -10.88 -15.80
N LEU A 122 -13.77 -11.97 -15.07
CA LEU A 122 -14.84 -12.96 -15.37
C LEU A 122 -16.29 -12.41 -15.30
N ASN A 123 -16.49 -11.12 -14.99
CA ASN A 123 -17.81 -10.46 -14.93
C ASN A 123 -18.80 -11.12 -13.96
N VAL A 124 -18.31 -11.74 -12.88
CA VAL A 124 -19.13 -12.46 -11.89
C VAL A 124 -19.83 -11.50 -10.92
N ILE A 125 -19.24 -10.32 -10.70
CA ILE A 125 -19.81 -9.27 -9.84
C ILE A 125 -20.11 -8.06 -10.73
N GLY A 126 -21.38 -7.91 -11.10
CA GLY A 126 -21.84 -6.78 -11.91
C GLY A 126 -21.78 -5.45 -11.15
N HIS A 127 -21.53 -4.38 -11.89
CA HIS A 127 -21.63 -3.01 -11.41
C HIS A 127 -23.00 -2.78 -10.75
N PRO A 128 -23.12 -2.15 -9.55
CA PRO A 128 -22.12 -1.40 -8.78
C PRO A 128 -21.53 -2.14 -7.56
N TRP A 129 -21.83 -3.43 -7.38
CA TRP A 129 -21.43 -4.16 -6.18
C TRP A 129 -19.92 -4.41 -6.09
N ASP A 130 -19.24 -4.45 -7.23
CA ASP A 130 -17.79 -4.56 -7.34
C ASP A 130 -17.07 -3.36 -6.70
N THR A 131 -17.56 -2.15 -6.97
CA THR A 131 -17.04 -0.88 -6.47
C THR A 131 -17.23 -0.77 -4.95
N VAL A 132 -18.39 -1.20 -4.45
CA VAL A 132 -18.70 -1.20 -3.01
C VAL A 132 -17.83 -2.22 -2.26
N LEU A 133 -17.61 -3.40 -2.84
CA LEU A 133 -16.73 -4.42 -2.26
C LEU A 133 -15.28 -3.95 -2.18
N VAL A 134 -14.75 -3.34 -3.26
CA VAL A 134 -13.40 -2.76 -3.27
C VAL A 134 -13.29 -1.65 -2.24
N ALA A 135 -14.31 -0.79 -2.11
CA ALA A 135 -14.35 0.26 -1.10
C ALA A 135 -14.32 -0.31 0.33
N ALA A 136 -15.19 -1.28 0.64
CA ALA A 136 -15.25 -1.91 1.97
C ALA A 136 -13.95 -2.64 2.32
N MET A 137 -13.37 -3.35 1.35
CA MET A 137 -12.08 -4.02 1.49
C MET A 137 -10.96 -3.02 1.75
N SER A 138 -10.90 -1.93 0.99
CA SER A 138 -9.87 -0.89 1.15
C SER A 138 -9.89 -0.29 2.55
N LEU A 139 -11.07 -0.09 3.14
CA LEU A 139 -11.22 0.37 4.52
C LEU A 139 -10.68 -0.66 5.51
N GLY A 140 -11.06 -1.94 5.37
CA GLY A 140 -10.56 -3.01 6.25
C GLY A 140 -9.04 -3.14 6.21
N ILE A 141 -8.48 -3.05 5.00
CA ILE A 141 -7.05 -3.01 4.75
C ILE A 141 -6.42 -1.77 5.41
N TYR A 142 -6.93 -0.56 5.18
CA TYR A 142 -6.41 0.66 5.79
C TYR A 142 -6.28 0.55 7.32
N TYR A 143 -7.32 0.07 8.00
CA TYR A 143 -7.28 -0.14 9.45
C TYR A 143 -6.27 -1.20 9.87
N TRP A 144 -6.09 -2.25 9.09
CA TRP A 144 -5.11 -3.29 9.37
C TRP A 144 -3.67 -2.80 9.13
N GLY A 145 -3.44 -2.02 8.07
CA GLY A 145 -2.14 -1.41 7.77
C GLY A 145 -1.72 -0.43 8.85
N ALA A 146 -2.63 0.45 9.27
CA ALA A 146 -2.38 1.41 10.34
C ALA A 146 -2.09 0.74 11.70
N ARG A 147 -2.55 -0.50 11.93
CA ARG A 147 -2.27 -1.29 13.15
C ARG A 147 -1.02 -2.16 13.04
N SER A 148 -0.63 -2.56 11.83
CA SER A 148 0.52 -3.42 11.57
C SER A 148 1.84 -2.65 11.52
N CYS A 149 1.81 -1.33 11.72
CA CYS A 149 3.01 -0.51 11.79
C CYS A 149 3.88 -0.86 13.01
N LEU A 150 5.16 -0.53 12.92
CA LEU A 150 6.16 -0.83 13.94
C LEU A 150 5.74 -0.25 15.32
N PRO A 151 6.01 -0.97 16.43
CA PRO A 151 5.69 -0.50 17.78
C PRO A 151 6.56 0.66 18.29
N GLN A 152 7.81 0.77 17.81
CA GLN A 152 8.73 1.86 18.12
C GLN A 152 9.47 2.32 16.86
N ALA A 153 9.56 3.63 16.68
CA ALA A 153 10.37 4.26 15.65
C ALA A 153 11.82 4.19 16.14
N ASN A 154 12.61 3.28 15.59
CA ASN A 154 14.04 3.21 15.90
C ASN A 154 14.72 4.33 15.11
N PHE A 155 14.87 5.51 15.71
CA PHE A 155 15.69 6.57 15.16
C PHE A 155 17.14 6.17 15.44
N SER A 156 17.88 5.77 14.42
CA SER A 156 19.32 5.46 14.53
C SER A 156 20.18 6.72 14.73
N GLY A 157 19.62 7.78 15.31
CA GLY A 157 20.24 9.10 15.45
C GLY A 157 20.57 9.50 16.89
N ASP A 158 20.20 8.71 17.89
CA ASP A 158 20.41 9.08 19.31
C ASP A 158 21.69 8.42 19.91
N GLU A 159 22.59 7.89 19.09
CA GLU A 159 23.92 7.41 19.52
C GLU A 159 25.07 8.37 19.16
N GLU A 160 24.77 9.55 18.61
CA GLU A 160 25.76 10.62 18.39
C GLU A 160 25.42 11.90 19.17
N GLU A 161 25.26 11.81 20.50
CA GLU A 161 25.56 12.91 21.43
C GLU A 161 26.24 12.41 22.72
#